data_AF-A0A5S3XR35-F1
#
_entry.id   AF-A0A5S3XR35-F1
#
_cell.length_a   1.000
_cell.length_b   1.000
_cell.length_c   1.000
_cell.angle_alpha   90.00
_cell.angle_beta   90.00
_cell.angle_gamma   90.00
#
_symmetry.space_group_name_H-M   'P 1'
#
loop_
_entity.id
_entity.type
_entity.pdbx_description
1 polymer ?
#
loop_
_entity_poly.entity_id
_entity_poly.type
_entity_poly.pdbx_seq_one_letter_code
_entity_poly.pdbx_strand_id
1 'polypeptide(L)'
;TEFSAAYFINPKTLSVEKVYSGKLTPEDVYFSPILALEEDDSHFFIAINQHLYSYHTQTKKFLHEFSIDKQDAFISCFSSA
;
A
#
# COMPACT_ATOMS: atom_id res chain seq x y z
N THR A 1 -11.84 12.76 -11.26
CA THR A 1 -11.05 11.53 -11.49
C THR A 1 -10.84 10.89 -10.14
N GLU A 2 -11.34 9.69 -9.92
CA GLU A 2 -11.13 8.97 -8.66
C GLU A 2 -9.65 8.53 -8.61
N PHE A 3 -8.96 8.85 -7.53
CA PHE A 3 -7.59 8.40 -7.32
C PHE A 3 -7.59 6.88 -7.08
N SER A 4 -6.55 6.18 -7.52
CA SER A 4 -6.31 4.76 -7.20
C SER A 4 -6.06 4.58 -5.69
N ALA A 5 -7.11 4.67 -4.90
CA ALA A 5 -7.10 4.47 -3.46
C ALA A 5 -7.24 2.98 -3.12
N ALA A 6 -6.77 2.60 -1.93
CA ALA A 6 -6.97 1.27 -1.39
C ALA A 6 -7.82 1.31 -0.13
N TYR A 7 -8.71 0.34 -0.04
CA TYR A 7 -9.67 0.20 1.05
C TYR A 7 -9.66 -1.24 1.54
N PHE A 8 -9.67 -1.43 2.85
CA PHE A 8 -10.09 -2.69 3.44
C PHE A 8 -11.59 -2.69 3.69
N ILE A 9 -12.24 -3.76 3.25
CA ILE A 9 -13.66 -3.96 3.41
C ILE A 9 -13.83 -5.21 4.25
N ASN A 10 -14.51 -5.06 5.39
CA ASN A 10 -14.96 -6.23 6.15
C ASN A 10 -16.19 -6.81 5.44
N PRO A 11 -16.13 -8.03 4.87
CA PRO A 11 -17.23 -8.56 4.08
C PRO A 11 -18.46 -8.93 4.92
N LYS A 12 -18.31 -9.08 6.25
CA LYS A 12 -19.42 -9.43 7.16
C LYS A 12 -20.22 -8.21 7.60
N THR A 13 -19.53 -7.10 7.90
CA THR A 13 -20.15 -5.88 8.43
C THR A 13 -20.30 -4.78 7.38
N LEU A 14 -19.64 -4.93 6.23
CA LEU A 14 -19.47 -3.91 5.20
C LEU A 14 -18.78 -2.63 5.69
N SER A 15 -18.07 -2.70 6.82
CA SER A 15 -17.25 -1.57 7.27
C SER A 15 -16.08 -1.36 6.33
N VAL A 16 -15.86 -0.11 5.94
CA VAL A 16 -14.81 0.31 5.01
C VAL A 16 -13.75 1.11 5.76
N GLU A 17 -12.49 0.76 5.55
CA GLU A 17 -11.33 1.51 6.04
C GLU A 17 -10.46 1.91 4.87
N LYS A 18 -10.25 3.22 4.69
CA LYS A 18 -9.31 3.73 3.68
C LYS A 18 -7.89 3.60 4.23
N VAL A 19 -7.06 2.82 3.55
CA VAL A 19 -5.66 2.59 3.96
C VAL A 19 -4.66 3.36 3.10
N TYR A 20 -5.04 3.73 1.88
CA TYR A 20 -4.19 4.50 0.99
C TYR A 20 -5.01 5.44 0.11
N SER A 21 -4.49 6.65 -0.12
CA SER A 21 -5.23 7.72 -0.80
C SER A 21 -5.05 7.76 -2.31
N GLY A 22 -4.12 6.99 -2.86
CA GLY A 22 -3.63 7.15 -4.22
C GLY A 22 -2.48 8.14 -4.34
N LYS A 23 -2.06 8.79 -3.23
CA LYS A 23 -0.91 9.70 -3.17
C LYS A 23 -0.03 9.37 -1.97
N LEU A 24 1.29 9.50 -2.11
CA LEU A 24 2.24 9.25 -1.02
C LEU A 24 2.23 10.42 -0.03
N THR A 25 2.10 11.64 -0.55
CA THR A 25 1.88 12.85 0.23
C THR A 25 0.63 13.59 -0.24
N PRO A 26 -0.07 14.34 0.64
CA PRO A 26 -1.23 15.14 0.23
C PRO A 26 -0.94 16.11 -0.92
N GLU A 27 0.30 16.61 -0.98
CA GLU A 27 0.77 17.60 -1.95
C GLU A 27 1.08 17.01 -3.34
N ASP A 28 1.21 15.68 -3.45
CA ASP A 28 1.54 15.04 -4.73
C ASP A 28 0.49 15.37 -5.80
N VAL A 29 0.96 15.81 -6.96
CA VAL A 29 0.09 16.10 -8.12
C VAL A 29 -0.27 14.80 -8.87
N TYR A 30 0.60 13.80 -8.77
CA TYR A 30 0.49 12.51 -9.46
C TYR A 30 -0.04 11.43 -8.52
N PHE A 31 -0.79 10.49 -9.08
CA PHE A 31 -1.17 9.29 -8.35
C PHE A 31 0.03 8.34 -8.30
N SER A 32 0.14 7.58 -7.21
CA SER A 32 1.10 6.49 -7.11
C SER A 32 0.35 5.15 -7.08
N PRO A 33 0.38 4.36 -8.16
CA PRO A 33 -0.33 3.09 -8.23
C PRO A 33 0.20 2.07 -7.23
N ILE A 34 -0.71 1.24 -6.71
CA ILE A 34 -0.35 -0.01 -6.05
C ILE A 34 -0.01 -1.03 -7.14
N LEU A 35 1.18 -1.60 -7.06
CA LEU A 35 1.73 -2.52 -8.03
C LEU A 35 1.64 -3.97 -7.56
N ALA A 36 1.74 -4.19 -6.25
CA ALA A 36 1.60 -5.49 -5.62
C ALA A 36 1.11 -5.35 -4.17
N LEU A 37 0.48 -6.41 -3.69
CA LEU A 37 0.02 -6.56 -2.31
C LEU A 37 0.34 -7.99 -1.88
N GLU A 38 0.97 -8.15 -0.72
CA GLU A 38 1.17 -9.46 -0.08
C GLU A 38 0.78 -9.35 1.40
N GLU A 39 0.22 -10.44 1.93
CA GLU A 39 -0.13 -10.56 3.34
C GLU A 39 0.89 -11.47 4.04
N ASP A 40 1.37 -11.04 5.20
CA ASP A 40 2.26 -11.83 6.05
C ASP A 40 1.94 -11.56 7.53
N ASP A 41 1.53 -12.61 8.24
CA ASP A 41 1.07 -12.58 9.62
C ASP A 41 0.05 -11.47 9.93
N SER A 42 0.52 -10.35 10.49
CA SER A 42 -0.29 -9.19 10.91
C SER A 42 -0.04 -7.95 10.05
N HIS A 43 0.64 -8.11 8.91
CA HIS A 43 1.01 -7.04 8.01
C HIS A 43 0.49 -7.28 6.59
N PHE A 44 0.09 -6.19 5.94
CA PHE A 44 0.01 -6.11 4.50
C PHE A 44 1.23 -5.35 3.97
N PHE A 45 1.98 -5.97 3.08
CA PHE A 45 3.09 -5.34 2.37
C PHE A 45 2.61 -4.85 1.01
N ILE A 46 2.76 -3.56 0.78
CA ILE A 46 2.16 -2.85 -0.35
C ILE A 46 3.27 -2.18 -1.14
N ALA A 47 3.45 -2.62 -2.39
CA ALA A 47 4.36 -1.97 -3.32
C ALA A 47 3.63 -0.79 -4.00
N ILE A 48 4.12 0.42 -3.78
CA ILE A 48 3.57 1.66 -4.36
C ILE A 48 4.70 2.38 -5.09
N ASN A 49 4.63 2.47 -6.42
CA ASN A 49 5.76 2.90 -7.25
C ASN A 49 7.07 2.17 -6.89
N GLN A 50 8.06 2.91 -6.40
CA GLN A 50 9.41 2.45 -6.07
C GLN A 50 9.58 2.30 -4.56
N HIS A 51 8.48 2.17 -3.83
CA HIS A 51 8.44 2.14 -2.38
C HIS A 51 7.70 0.90 -1.89
N LEU A 52 8.20 0.33 -0.80
CA LEU A 52 7.51 -0.68 -0.02
C LEU A 52 6.95 -0.03 1.24
N TYR A 53 5.68 -0.27 1.48
CA TYR A 53 4.99 0.10 2.71
C TYR A 53 4.50 -1.15 3.43
N SER A 54 4.44 -1.07 4.75
CA SER A 54 3.74 -2.05 5.58
C SER A 54 2.50 -1.41 6.21
N TYR A 55 1.42 -2.18 6.31
CA TYR A 55 0.26 -1.82 7.10
C TYR A 55 0.00 -2.90 8.15
N HIS A 56 0.11 -2.54 9.43
CA HIS A 56 -0.17 -3.45 10.53
C HIS A 56 -1.68 -3.47 10.83
N THR A 57 -2.30 -4.65 10.73
CA THR A 57 -3.77 -4.81 10.79
C THR A 57 -4.38 -4.43 12.14
N GLN A 58 -3.72 -4.75 13.25
CA GLN A 58 -4.22 -4.42 14.60
C GLN A 58 -3.98 -2.96 14.99
N THR A 59 -2.75 -2.45 14.78
CA THR A 59 -2.37 -1.10 15.21
C THR A 59 -2.75 -0.01 14.20
N LYS A 60 -3.14 -0.42 12.98
CA LYS A 60 -3.47 0.45 11.84
C LYS A 60 -2.33 1.38 11.42
N LYS A 61 -1.09 1.02 11.78
CA LYS A 61 0.10 1.79 11.40
C LYS A 61 0.44 1.50 9.95
N PHE A 62 0.53 2.57 9.16
CA PHE A 62 1.02 2.54 7.79
C PHE A 62 2.44 3.13 7.78
N LEU A 63 3.44 2.30 7.49
CA LEU A 63 4.85 2.66 7.61
C LEU A 63 5.56 2.49 6.27
N HIS A 64 6.48 3.41 6.00
CA HIS A 64 7.43 3.28 4.90
C HIS A 64 8.56 2.34 5.35
N GLU A 65 8.80 1.28 4.59
CA GLU A 65 9.82 0.27 4.92
C GLU A 65 11.07 0.45 4.06
N PHE A 66 10.89 0.70 2.76
CA PHE A 66 11.98 0.66 1.80
C PHE A 66 11.70 1.47 0.53
N SER A 67 12.77 1.93 -0.13
CA SER A 67 12.72 2.60 -1.44
C SER A 67 13.85 2.10 -2.33
N ILE A 68 13.57 1.92 -3.63
CA ILE A 68 14.61 1.74 -4.64
C ILE A 68 14.82 3.07 -5.39
N ASP A 69 16.03 3.61 -5.30
CA ASP A 69 16.41 4.84 -5.99
C ASP A 69 16.91 4.55 -7.42
N LYS A 70 16.00 4.04 -8.26
CA LYS A 70 16.22 3.87 -9.70
C LYS A 70 14.92 4.21 -10.40
N GLN A 71 14.92 5.23 -11.25
CA GLN A 71 13.72 5.81 -11.88
C GLN A 71 12.85 4.84 -12.69
N ASP A 72 13.39 3.67 -13.07
CA ASP A 72 12.67 2.64 -13.84
C ASP A 72 12.57 1.31 -13.08
N ALA A 73 12.83 1.29 -11.77
CA ALA A 73 12.73 0.06 -10.98
C ALA A 73 11.27 -0.25 -10.63
N PHE A 74 10.89 -1.50 -10.87
CA PHE A 74 9.62 -2.06 -10.44
C PHE A 74 9.81 -2.85 -9.15
N ILE A 75 8.97 -2.58 -8.14
CA ILE A 75 8.92 -3.36 -6.90
C ILE A 75 7.67 -4.25 -6.93
N SER A 76 7.87 -5.53 -6.62
CA SER A 76 6.81 -6.47 -6.27
C SER A 76 7.12 -7.08 -4.92
N CYS A 77 6.08 -7.39 -4.18
CA CYS A 77 6.18 -8.22 -2.98
C CYS A 77 6.19 -9.71 -3.40
N PHE A 78 6.92 -10.54 -2.67
CA PHE A 78 6.78 -11.99 -2.72
C PHE A 78 7.09 -12.57 -1.33
N SER A 79 6.35 -13.60 -0.95
CA SER A 79 6.60 -14.38 0.26
C SER A 79 7.15 -15.76 -0.15
N SER A 80 8.18 -16.24 0.55
CA SER A 80 8.67 -17.61 0.40
C SER A 80 7.96 -18.50 1.42
N ALA A 81 7.14 -19.43 0.93
CA ALA A 81 6.49 -20.47 1.71
C ALA A 81 7.48 -21.53 2.24
#